data_AF-A0A947G831-F1
#
_entry.id   AF-A0A947G831-F1
#
_cell.length_a   1.000
_cell.length_b   1.000
_cell.length_c   1.000
_cell.angle_alpha   90.00
_cell.angle_beta   90.00
_cell.angle_gamma   90.00
#
_symmetry.space_group_name_H-M   'P 1'
#
loop_
_entity.id
_entity.type
_entity.pdbx_description
1 polymer ?
#
loop_
_entity_poly.entity_id
_entity_poly.type
_entity_poly.pdbx_seq_one_letter_code
_entity_poly.pdbx_strand_id
1 'polypeptide(L)'
;MGLLCLLIAAGCNEREVSTVEPAPAVQTGHVVESTRPNLDLLFVIDNSGSMKEEQESLAANFPGFIDIIDAANPQTGRPNLHIGVISPDLGGPAGVDSRCSGNGDGGSLLAVPRVRTDCTGPDGLYFIDRADSEGNRITNYQGSLDDAFSCVAELGTDGCGFEQPLEAVRRAIDNPVNEGFFRKDSLLAIIFITDEDDCSMTDAGLMEPAECSEPFDSGSCPLGPLSSFRCFEFGVECDQGNLRSPGVKSDCKPTDDSPYMQRLDAVAGAVRAIKDPERVFVAAIAGTLGDALVELGGPAKDSPTLAPACSSDAGVAASPYRLASFLGLFPNQDLRSICDADLGPALGGIATEIGLRLGDECVPGSIELSPEQPGIEVDCSVLDVTFDGESESETLLPRCDAPQVPASSGNLPCWNPEIEPECQSHTDIAIRIYRPDSDEPPSSRRTDARCVDRLQ
;
A
#
# COMPACT_ATOMS: atom_id res chain seq x y z
N MET A 1 -73.04 40.71 -10.18
CA MET A 1 -71.94 39.87 -9.64
C MET A 1 -70.86 39.79 -10.70
N GLY A 2 -69.67 40.28 -10.37
CA GLY A 2 -68.57 40.54 -11.30
C GLY A 2 -67.79 39.28 -11.67
N LEU A 3 -67.40 39.25 -12.94
CA LEU A 3 -66.57 38.24 -13.59
C LEU A 3 -65.09 38.59 -13.29
N LEU A 4 -64.41 37.77 -12.50
CA LEU A 4 -63.01 37.97 -12.13
C LEU A 4 -62.13 37.00 -12.96
N CYS A 5 -61.53 37.52 -14.03
CA CYS A 5 -60.42 36.87 -14.73
C CYS A 5 -59.15 37.06 -13.89
N LEU A 6 -58.57 35.98 -13.36
CA LEU A 6 -57.21 35.99 -12.83
C LEU A 6 -56.24 35.67 -13.97
N LEU A 7 -55.38 36.64 -14.29
CA LEU A 7 -54.19 36.47 -15.14
C LEU A 7 -53.13 35.65 -14.39
N ILE A 8 -52.70 34.54 -14.98
CA ILE A 8 -51.51 33.79 -14.52
C ILE A 8 -50.30 34.46 -15.18
N ALA A 9 -49.50 35.17 -14.38
CA ALA A 9 -48.21 35.67 -14.81
C ALA A 9 -47.21 34.50 -14.83
N ALA A 10 -46.80 34.07 -16.02
CA ALA A 10 -45.62 33.23 -16.18
C ALA A 10 -44.37 34.10 -15.97
N GLY A 11 -43.79 34.03 -14.78
CA GLY A 11 -42.46 34.57 -14.52
C GLY A 11 -41.41 33.56 -14.96
N CYS A 12 -40.80 33.76 -16.14
CA CYS A 12 -39.53 33.10 -16.47
C CYS A 12 -38.44 33.76 -15.61
N ASN A 13 -37.91 33.03 -14.64
CA ASN A 13 -36.59 33.35 -14.07
C ASN A 13 -35.54 32.89 -15.08
N GLU A 14 -35.18 33.75 -16.04
CA GLU A 14 -33.89 33.65 -16.72
C GLU A 14 -32.81 34.00 -15.70
N ARG A 15 -32.34 32.98 -14.96
CA ARG A 15 -31.01 33.03 -14.38
C ARG A 15 -30.05 32.64 -15.49
N GLU A 16 -29.25 33.59 -15.97
CA GLU A 16 -28.00 33.23 -16.65
C GLU A 16 -27.20 32.37 -15.68
N VAL A 17 -27.06 31.10 -16.02
CA VAL A 17 -26.07 30.22 -15.41
C VAL A 17 -24.73 30.78 -15.84
N SER A 18 -24.09 31.55 -14.97
CA SER A 18 -22.67 31.89 -15.15
C SER A 18 -21.92 30.57 -15.25
N THR A 19 -21.34 30.31 -16.42
CA THR A 19 -20.38 29.23 -16.57
C THR A 19 -19.25 29.52 -15.60
N VAL A 20 -19.14 28.71 -14.55
CA VAL A 20 -17.91 28.62 -13.79
C VAL A 20 -16.93 27.96 -14.75
N GLU A 21 -15.95 28.72 -15.24
CA GLU A 21 -14.80 28.10 -15.90
C GLU A 21 -14.19 27.14 -14.88
N PRO A 22 -14.05 25.85 -15.20
CA PRO A 22 -13.35 24.94 -14.30
C PRO A 22 -11.96 25.52 -14.06
N ALA A 23 -11.58 25.67 -12.79
CA ALA A 23 -10.19 25.94 -12.48
C ALA A 23 -9.35 24.80 -13.08
N PRO A 24 -8.19 25.08 -13.70
CA PRO A 24 -7.33 24.03 -14.22
C PRO A 24 -7.08 23.00 -13.12
N ALA A 25 -7.18 21.73 -13.47
CA ALA A 25 -6.92 20.64 -12.53
C ALA A 25 -5.45 20.74 -12.09
N VAL A 26 -5.21 21.06 -10.83
CA VAL A 26 -3.87 20.96 -10.24
C VAL A 26 -3.60 19.48 -10.01
N GLN A 27 -2.84 18.84 -10.89
CA GLN A 27 -2.23 17.55 -10.57
C GLN A 27 -0.97 17.83 -9.76
N THR A 28 -0.96 17.46 -8.49
CA THR A 28 0.27 17.47 -7.69
C THR A 28 1.15 16.30 -8.10
N GLY A 29 2.05 16.54 -9.05
CA GLY A 29 3.28 15.76 -9.13
C GLY A 29 4.14 16.03 -7.89
N HIS A 30 4.94 15.05 -7.45
CA HIS A 30 5.97 15.24 -6.44
C HIS A 30 7.30 14.86 -7.05
N VAL A 31 8.10 15.84 -7.47
CA VAL A 31 9.52 15.57 -7.78
C VAL A 31 10.27 15.59 -6.45
N VAL A 32 10.84 14.45 -6.06
CA VAL A 32 11.63 14.31 -4.83
C VAL A 32 13.12 14.35 -5.14
N GLU A 33 13.77 15.50 -4.96
CA GLU A 33 15.22 15.53 -4.88
C GLU A 33 15.61 15.28 -3.42
N SER A 34 15.84 14.02 -3.09
CA SER A 34 16.73 13.67 -2.00
C SER A 34 17.87 12.87 -2.62
N THR A 35 19.10 13.10 -2.17
CA THR A 35 20.26 12.36 -2.70
C THR A 35 20.13 10.85 -2.53
N ARG A 36 19.22 10.35 -1.65
CA ARG A 36 18.67 8.98 -1.59
C ARG A 36 17.33 8.95 -0.84
N PRO A 37 16.19 8.68 -1.49
CA PRO A 37 14.88 8.75 -0.82
C PRO A 37 14.77 7.73 0.30
N ASN A 38 14.00 8.06 1.34
CA ASN A 38 13.67 7.13 2.42
C ASN A 38 12.47 6.27 2.02
N LEU A 39 12.61 4.96 2.09
CA LEU A 39 11.56 3.98 1.81
C LEU A 39 11.38 3.03 2.99
N ASP A 40 10.17 2.97 3.55
CA ASP A 40 9.78 1.97 4.53
C ASP A 40 8.93 0.91 3.82
N LEU A 41 9.44 -0.32 3.74
CA LEU A 41 8.75 -1.48 3.18
C LEU A 41 8.20 -2.34 4.33
N LEU A 42 6.89 -2.42 4.47
CA LEU A 42 6.24 -3.33 5.41
C LEU A 42 5.62 -4.50 4.65
N PHE A 43 6.25 -5.67 4.74
CA PHE A 43 5.69 -6.91 4.23
C PHE A 43 4.76 -7.54 5.28
N VAL A 44 3.51 -7.75 4.91
CA VAL A 44 2.51 -8.48 5.69
C VAL A 44 2.39 -9.85 5.04
N ILE A 45 3.12 -10.82 5.60
CA ILE A 45 3.27 -12.15 5.02
C ILE A 45 2.39 -13.10 5.79
N ASP A 46 1.44 -13.69 5.08
CA ASP A 46 0.61 -14.73 5.61
C ASP A 46 1.40 -16.00 5.91
N ASN A 47 1.19 -16.51 7.12
CA ASN A 47 1.85 -17.67 7.68
C ASN A 47 0.87 -18.80 8.00
N SER A 48 -0.31 -18.78 7.38
CA SER A 48 -1.30 -19.85 7.46
C SER A 48 -0.83 -21.13 6.75
N GLY A 49 -1.65 -22.18 6.88
CA GLY A 49 -1.29 -23.54 6.48
C GLY A 49 -0.98 -23.73 4.99
N SER A 50 -1.52 -22.86 4.13
CA SER A 50 -1.46 -22.95 2.67
C SER A 50 -0.33 -22.14 2.04
N MET A 51 0.28 -21.21 2.78
CA MET A 51 1.18 -20.18 2.26
C MET A 51 2.63 -20.63 1.95
N LYS A 52 2.89 -21.94 1.90
CA LYS A 52 4.28 -22.43 1.83
C LYS A 52 4.91 -22.08 0.47
N GLU A 53 4.25 -22.45 -0.61
CA GLU A 53 4.73 -22.26 -1.98
C GLU A 53 4.90 -20.77 -2.30
N GLU A 54 4.00 -19.92 -1.80
CA GLU A 54 4.00 -18.47 -1.96
C GLU A 54 5.15 -17.81 -1.19
N GLN A 55 5.46 -18.26 0.04
CA GLN A 55 6.63 -17.78 0.80
C GLN A 55 7.95 -18.16 0.10
N GLU A 56 8.07 -19.40 -0.40
CA GLU A 56 9.24 -19.83 -1.18
C GLU A 56 9.38 -18.99 -2.47
N SER A 57 8.26 -18.68 -3.12
CA SER A 57 8.21 -17.85 -4.33
C SER A 57 8.56 -16.39 -4.05
N LEU A 58 8.12 -15.81 -2.93
CA LEU A 58 8.54 -14.49 -2.45
C LEU A 58 10.06 -14.45 -2.26
N ALA A 59 10.62 -15.42 -1.52
CA ALA A 59 12.04 -15.51 -1.24
C ALA A 59 12.89 -15.64 -2.51
N ALA A 60 12.41 -16.39 -3.51
CA ALA A 60 13.09 -16.58 -4.79
C ALA A 60 13.06 -15.33 -5.69
N ASN A 61 12.01 -14.50 -5.59
CA ASN A 61 11.78 -13.36 -6.48
C ASN A 61 12.12 -12.00 -5.86
N PHE A 62 12.38 -11.95 -4.55
CA PHE A 62 12.81 -10.73 -3.87
C PHE A 62 14.07 -10.06 -4.46
N PRO A 63 15.10 -10.80 -4.96
CA PRO A 63 16.22 -10.15 -5.65
C PRO A 63 15.77 -9.26 -6.82
N GLY A 64 14.83 -9.73 -7.65
CA GLY A 64 14.30 -8.96 -8.77
C GLY A 64 13.48 -7.73 -8.33
N PHE A 65 12.77 -7.84 -7.20
CA PHE A 65 12.07 -6.72 -6.59
C PHE A 65 13.06 -5.61 -6.18
N ILE A 66 14.15 -5.96 -5.50
CA ILE A 66 15.16 -4.99 -5.06
C ILE A 66 15.96 -4.45 -6.24
N ASP A 67 16.29 -5.25 -7.25
CA ASP A 67 16.98 -4.77 -8.46
C ASP A 67 16.19 -3.65 -9.15
N ILE A 68 14.85 -3.74 -9.20
CA ILE A 68 13.98 -2.70 -9.78
C ILE A 68 13.99 -1.45 -8.89
N ILE A 69 13.93 -1.59 -7.57
CA ILE A 69 14.03 -0.45 -6.64
C ILE A 69 15.39 0.23 -6.74
N ASP A 70 16.46 -0.53 -6.89
CA ASP A 70 17.82 -0.02 -7.05
C ASP A 70 17.98 0.76 -8.36
N ALA A 71 17.30 0.31 -9.41
CA ALA A 71 17.29 0.94 -10.73
C ALA A 71 16.34 2.14 -10.84
N ALA A 72 15.41 2.32 -9.89
CA ALA A 72 14.41 3.39 -9.93
C ALA A 72 15.02 4.80 -9.93
N ASN A 73 16.21 4.96 -9.36
CA ASN A 73 17.00 6.19 -9.47
C ASN A 73 18.42 5.85 -9.93
N PRO A 74 18.75 5.98 -11.23
CA PRO A 74 20.07 5.63 -11.76
C PRO A 74 21.22 6.47 -11.19
N GLN A 75 20.93 7.69 -10.73
CA GLN A 75 21.94 8.62 -10.21
C GLN A 75 22.38 8.23 -8.80
N THR A 76 21.42 7.83 -7.96
CA THR A 76 21.66 7.54 -6.55
C THR A 76 21.76 6.05 -6.29
N GLY A 77 21.13 5.22 -7.12
CA GLY A 77 20.87 3.81 -6.85
C GLY A 77 19.89 3.64 -5.69
N ARG A 78 20.01 2.52 -4.98
CA ARG A 78 19.12 2.09 -3.89
C ARG A 78 18.78 3.22 -2.87
N PRO A 79 17.49 3.40 -2.52
CA PRO A 79 17.04 4.27 -1.45
C PRO A 79 17.58 3.87 -0.06
N ASN A 80 17.33 4.70 0.95
CA ASN A 80 17.53 4.33 2.35
C ASN A 80 16.33 3.50 2.82
N LEU A 81 16.54 2.21 3.06
CA LEU A 81 15.52 1.23 3.36
C LEU A 81 15.36 1.03 4.86
N HIS A 82 14.11 1.03 5.31
CA HIS A 82 13.68 0.16 6.40
C HIS A 82 12.83 -0.96 5.80
N ILE A 83 13.09 -2.21 6.16
CA ILE A 83 12.24 -3.35 5.74
C ILE A 83 11.75 -4.08 6.98
N GLY A 84 10.44 -4.16 7.13
CA GLY A 84 9.76 -4.83 8.22
C GLY A 84 8.95 -5.99 7.70
N VAL A 85 8.89 -7.06 8.49
CA VAL A 85 8.00 -8.20 8.24
C VAL A 85 7.06 -8.33 9.42
N ILE A 86 5.76 -8.46 9.16
CA ILE A 86 4.75 -8.87 10.15
C ILE A 86 3.92 -10.01 9.57
N SER A 87 3.23 -10.75 10.44
CA SER A 87 2.25 -11.76 10.03
C SER A 87 0.82 -11.29 10.34
N PRO A 88 -0.20 -11.86 9.69
CA PRO A 88 -1.60 -11.64 10.03
C PRO A 88 -2.05 -12.42 11.29
N ASP A 89 -1.16 -13.21 11.91
CA ASP A 89 -1.48 -14.00 13.10
C ASP A 89 -1.56 -13.12 14.36
N LEU A 90 -2.80 -12.89 14.81
CA LEU A 90 -3.10 -12.16 16.05
C LEU A 90 -3.63 -13.07 17.16
N GLY A 91 -3.55 -14.38 16.96
CA GLY A 91 -4.12 -15.39 17.85
C GLY A 91 -5.63 -15.28 17.95
N GLY A 92 -6.15 -15.79 19.06
CA GLY A 92 -7.56 -16.13 19.23
C GLY A 92 -7.83 -16.82 20.57
N PRO A 93 -9.11 -17.08 20.87
CA PRO A 93 -9.49 -17.65 22.15
C PRO A 93 -8.98 -19.08 22.32
N ALA A 94 -8.70 -19.46 23.56
CA ALA A 94 -8.20 -20.80 23.88
C ALA A 94 -9.23 -21.88 23.49
N GLY A 95 -8.77 -22.93 22.82
CA GLY A 95 -9.61 -24.10 22.47
C GLY A 95 -10.30 -24.05 21.10
N VAL A 96 -10.04 -23.01 20.30
CA VAL A 96 -10.52 -22.88 18.91
C VAL A 96 -9.66 -23.68 17.94
N ASP A 97 -8.42 -23.24 17.73
CA ASP A 97 -7.37 -23.89 16.96
C ASP A 97 -6.07 -23.67 17.75
N SER A 98 -5.23 -24.70 17.87
CA SER A 98 -3.93 -24.57 18.52
C SER A 98 -3.03 -23.52 17.85
N ARG A 99 -3.16 -23.32 16.54
CA ARG A 99 -2.45 -22.30 15.76
C ARG A 99 -2.93 -20.88 16.07
N CYS A 100 -4.21 -20.73 16.44
CA CYS A 100 -4.78 -19.46 16.88
C CYS A 100 -4.64 -19.23 18.39
N SER A 101 -3.84 -20.02 19.11
CA SER A 101 -3.80 -19.90 20.57
C SER A 101 -2.95 -18.71 21.04
N GLY A 102 -3.49 -17.92 21.99
CA GLY A 102 -2.76 -16.80 22.58
C GLY A 102 -2.92 -15.52 21.78
N ASN A 103 -1.83 -14.75 21.63
CA ASN A 103 -1.84 -13.41 21.04
C ASN A 103 -1.25 -13.35 19.62
N GLY A 104 -0.87 -14.51 19.05
CA GLY A 104 -0.11 -14.57 17.80
C GLY A 104 1.17 -13.73 17.87
N ASP A 105 1.49 -13.07 16.76
CA ASP A 105 2.60 -12.12 16.63
C ASP A 105 2.22 -10.69 17.07
N GLY A 106 0.93 -10.42 17.20
CA GLY A 106 0.42 -9.19 17.81
C GLY A 106 0.78 -7.90 17.06
N GLY A 107 1.11 -7.99 15.77
CA GLY A 107 1.63 -6.88 14.97
C GLY A 107 3.07 -6.49 15.30
N SER A 108 3.83 -7.33 16.00
CA SER A 108 5.26 -7.08 16.24
C SER A 108 6.08 -7.36 14.99
N LEU A 109 7.07 -6.52 14.71
CA LEU A 109 8.02 -6.77 13.63
C LEU A 109 8.82 -8.04 13.90
N LEU A 110 8.96 -8.85 12.86
CA LEU A 110 9.59 -10.16 12.86
C LEU A 110 10.96 -10.06 12.21
N ALA A 111 12.00 -10.41 12.97
CA ALA A 111 13.40 -10.36 12.52
C ALA A 111 14.16 -11.66 12.80
N VAL A 112 13.54 -12.62 13.50
CA VAL A 112 14.18 -13.90 13.82
C VAL A 112 13.73 -14.93 12.79
N PRO A 113 14.66 -15.59 12.08
CA PRO A 113 14.33 -16.68 11.16
C PRO A 113 13.53 -17.78 11.86
N ARG A 114 12.43 -18.20 11.25
CA ARG A 114 11.52 -19.23 11.79
C ARG A 114 11.73 -20.59 11.14
N VAL A 115 11.97 -20.59 9.82
CA VAL A 115 12.13 -21.80 9.02
C VAL A 115 13.59 -22.10 8.75
N ARG A 116 14.32 -21.15 8.16
CA ARG A 116 15.74 -21.32 7.80
C ARG A 116 16.65 -21.22 9.02
N THR A 117 17.63 -22.12 9.10
CA THR A 117 18.62 -22.18 10.21
C THR A 117 20.05 -21.89 9.75
N ASP A 118 20.27 -21.67 8.46
CA ASP A 118 21.56 -21.47 7.81
C ASP A 118 21.94 -19.98 7.67
N CYS A 119 21.05 -19.09 8.08
CA CYS A 119 21.17 -17.64 7.95
C CYS A 119 20.70 -16.94 9.24
N THR A 120 20.88 -15.62 9.29
CA THR A 120 20.49 -14.79 10.43
C THR A 120 19.72 -13.57 9.92
N GLY A 121 18.69 -13.16 10.65
CA GLY A 121 18.04 -11.87 10.40
C GLY A 121 18.88 -10.68 10.86
N PRO A 122 18.30 -9.47 10.84
CA PRO A 122 19.01 -8.25 11.19
C PRO A 122 19.30 -8.14 12.69
N ASP A 123 20.33 -7.38 13.05
CA ASP A 123 20.56 -6.88 14.40
C ASP A 123 19.55 -5.77 14.70
N GLY A 124 18.39 -6.16 15.22
CA GLY A 124 17.22 -5.31 15.44
C GLY A 124 15.93 -6.05 15.10
N LEU A 125 14.83 -5.29 14.99
CA LEU A 125 13.51 -5.83 14.65
C LEU A 125 13.12 -5.63 13.19
N TYR A 126 13.92 -4.88 12.44
CA TYR A 126 13.72 -4.62 11.02
C TYR A 126 15.07 -4.38 10.34
N PHE A 127 15.12 -4.55 9.02
CA PHE A 127 16.32 -4.33 8.24
C PHE A 127 16.52 -2.83 8.05
N ILE A 128 17.75 -2.37 8.26
CA ILE A 128 18.21 -1.03 7.92
C ILE A 128 19.27 -1.19 6.85
N ASP A 129 19.06 -0.52 5.72
CA ASP A 129 20.06 -0.39 4.67
C ASP A 129 20.08 1.07 4.19
N ARG A 130 21.11 1.82 4.55
CA ARG A 130 21.20 3.26 4.23
C ARG A 130 22.61 3.61 3.76
N ALA A 131 22.75 4.68 2.99
CA ALA A 131 24.08 5.19 2.66
C ALA A 131 24.60 6.17 3.71
N ASP A 132 25.93 6.20 3.87
CA ASP A 132 26.64 7.30 4.53
C ASP A 132 26.92 8.46 3.55
N SER A 133 27.60 9.50 4.04
CA SER A 133 27.98 10.68 3.25
C SER A 133 28.96 10.38 2.11
N GLU A 134 29.61 9.21 2.12
CA GLU A 134 30.53 8.77 1.07
C GLU A 134 29.83 7.81 0.08
N GLY A 135 28.55 7.50 0.31
CA GLY A 135 27.77 6.57 -0.50
C GLY A 135 27.95 5.10 -0.12
N ASN A 136 28.72 4.77 0.93
CA ASN A 136 28.85 3.39 1.39
C ASN A 136 27.59 2.94 2.11
N ARG A 137 27.19 1.68 1.93
CA ARG A 137 26.02 1.11 2.62
C ARG A 137 26.37 0.76 4.06
N ILE A 138 25.60 1.31 5.00
CA ILE A 138 25.56 0.93 6.41
C ILE A 138 24.33 0.06 6.60
N THR A 139 24.57 -1.18 7.00
CA THR A 139 23.53 -2.20 7.19
C THR A 139 23.54 -2.75 8.62
N ASN A 140 22.40 -3.28 9.07
CA ASN A 140 22.31 -4.03 10.32
C ASN A 140 22.18 -5.55 10.11
N TYR A 141 22.49 -6.06 8.92
CA TYR A 141 22.44 -7.49 8.59
C TYR A 141 23.76 -7.95 7.99
N GLN A 142 23.97 -9.27 7.96
CA GLN A 142 25.15 -9.92 7.38
C GLN A 142 24.82 -10.46 5.98
N GLY A 143 25.81 -10.51 5.09
CA GLY A 143 25.60 -11.03 3.73
C GLY A 143 24.89 -10.05 2.80
N SER A 144 24.19 -10.56 1.78
CA SER A 144 23.35 -9.73 0.91
C SER A 144 22.01 -9.44 1.58
N LEU A 145 21.35 -8.36 1.14
CA LEU A 145 20.00 -8.04 1.60
C LEU A 145 19.02 -9.18 1.28
N ASP A 146 19.19 -9.80 0.11
CA ASP A 146 18.29 -10.84 -0.38
C ASP A 146 18.33 -12.09 0.48
N ASP A 147 19.53 -12.58 0.82
CA ASP A 147 19.64 -13.76 1.69
C ASP A 147 19.14 -13.47 3.10
N ALA A 148 19.46 -12.28 3.64
CA ALA A 148 19.03 -11.87 4.97
C ALA A 148 17.50 -11.67 5.06
N PHE A 149 16.89 -11.04 4.06
CA PHE A 149 15.43 -10.86 3.97
C PHE A 149 14.72 -12.20 3.81
N SER A 150 15.12 -13.02 2.83
CA SER A 150 14.50 -14.32 2.59
C SER A 150 14.61 -15.26 3.81
N CYS A 151 15.65 -15.10 4.62
CA CYS A 151 15.78 -15.81 5.90
C CYS A 151 14.64 -15.51 6.90
N VAL A 152 14.11 -14.29 6.87
CA VAL A 152 13.07 -13.80 7.78
C VAL A 152 11.69 -13.90 7.14
N ALA A 153 11.58 -13.70 5.83
CA ALA A 153 10.31 -13.71 5.09
C ALA A 153 9.63 -15.09 5.05
N GLU A 154 10.41 -16.17 5.17
CA GLU A 154 9.87 -17.53 5.39
C GLU A 154 9.45 -17.69 6.86
N LEU A 155 8.20 -17.31 7.15
CA LEU A 155 7.60 -17.36 8.48
C LEU A 155 7.17 -18.76 8.91
N GLY A 156 6.99 -19.67 7.95
CA GLY A 156 6.38 -20.98 8.15
C GLY A 156 4.86 -20.95 8.00
N THR A 157 4.22 -22.09 8.27
CA THR A 157 2.78 -22.31 8.01
C THR A 157 1.97 -22.69 9.25
N ASP A 158 2.50 -22.38 10.43
CA ASP A 158 1.89 -22.68 11.74
C ASP A 158 0.99 -21.55 12.27
N GLY A 159 0.74 -20.51 11.46
CA GLY A 159 -0.08 -19.36 11.81
C GLY A 159 -1.58 -19.66 11.87
N CYS A 160 -2.32 -18.76 12.54
CA CYS A 160 -3.76 -18.83 12.64
C CYS A 160 -4.46 -18.67 11.29
N GLY A 161 -5.31 -19.63 10.90
CA GLY A 161 -6.14 -19.56 9.67
C GLY A 161 -7.39 -18.66 9.78
N PHE A 162 -7.37 -17.70 10.70
CA PHE A 162 -8.26 -16.54 10.70
C PHE A 162 -7.37 -15.32 10.56
N GLU A 163 -6.88 -15.10 9.35
CA GLU A 163 -5.84 -14.13 9.04
C GLU A 163 -6.36 -12.70 9.18
N GLN A 164 -5.66 -11.86 9.95
CA GLN A 164 -6.06 -10.49 10.23
C GLN A 164 -5.04 -9.47 9.72
N PRO A 165 -4.74 -9.44 8.40
CA PRO A 165 -3.67 -8.60 7.86
C PRO A 165 -3.88 -7.11 8.12
N LEU A 166 -5.12 -6.62 8.04
CA LEU A 166 -5.42 -5.19 8.24
C LEU A 166 -5.26 -4.77 9.71
N GLU A 167 -5.77 -5.56 10.64
CA GLU A 167 -5.59 -5.34 12.07
C GLU A 167 -4.13 -5.52 12.49
N ALA A 168 -3.38 -6.44 11.86
CA ALA A 168 -1.96 -6.60 12.11
C ALA A 168 -1.17 -5.33 11.75
N VAL A 169 -1.47 -4.70 10.61
CA VAL A 169 -0.92 -3.38 10.26
C VAL A 169 -1.31 -2.32 11.28
N ARG A 170 -2.60 -2.25 11.65
CA ARG A 170 -3.07 -1.28 12.65
C ARG A 170 -2.34 -1.43 13.99
N ARG A 171 -2.18 -2.66 14.46
CA ARG A 171 -1.43 -2.97 15.69
C ARG A 171 0.05 -2.67 15.54
N ALA A 172 0.64 -2.95 14.38
CA ALA A 172 2.05 -2.67 14.13
C ALA A 172 2.39 -1.18 14.27
N ILE A 173 1.49 -0.29 13.84
CA ILE A 173 1.63 1.16 13.97
C ILE A 173 1.64 1.59 15.44
N ASP A 174 0.73 1.04 16.25
CA ASP A 174 0.58 1.39 17.66
C ASP A 174 1.54 0.63 18.60
N ASN A 175 2.27 -0.37 18.08
CA ASN A 175 3.10 -1.25 18.89
C ASN A 175 4.42 -0.56 19.26
N PRO A 176 4.68 -0.28 20.55
CA PRO A 176 5.93 0.37 20.97
C PRO A 176 7.17 -0.47 20.71
N VAL A 177 7.02 -1.79 20.51
CA VAL A 177 8.13 -2.67 20.11
C VAL A 177 8.65 -2.31 18.71
N ASN A 178 7.81 -1.72 17.86
CA ASN A 178 8.14 -1.33 16.49
C ASN A 178 8.68 0.11 16.38
N GLU A 179 9.03 0.73 17.51
CA GLU A 179 9.53 2.10 17.55
C GLU A 179 10.72 2.28 16.58
N GLY A 180 10.70 3.38 15.82
CA GLY A 180 11.74 3.72 14.85
C GLY A 180 11.56 3.14 13.44
N PHE A 181 10.63 2.20 13.24
CA PHE A 181 10.37 1.63 11.91
C PHE A 181 9.73 2.66 10.95
N PHE A 182 8.58 3.23 11.34
CA PHE A 182 7.83 4.20 10.53
C PHE A 182 8.48 5.59 10.61
N ARG A 183 9.37 5.90 9.66
CA ARG A 183 9.99 7.23 9.56
C ARG A 183 8.96 8.23 9.07
N LYS A 184 8.96 9.48 9.54
CA LYS A 184 8.00 10.48 9.02
C LYS A 184 8.31 10.89 7.58
N ASP A 185 9.58 10.99 7.21
CA ASP A 185 10.08 11.46 5.92
C ASP A 185 10.22 10.38 4.83
N SER A 186 9.69 9.17 5.05
CA SER A 186 9.72 8.07 4.07
C SER A 186 8.49 8.02 3.15
N LEU A 187 8.62 7.36 2.00
CA LEU A 187 7.50 6.67 1.35
C LEU A 187 7.25 5.39 2.15
N LEU A 188 6.00 5.14 2.57
CA LEU A 188 5.61 3.89 3.22
C LEU A 188 4.93 3.00 2.20
N ALA A 189 5.51 1.83 1.89
CA ALA A 189 4.88 0.79 1.10
C ALA A 189 4.44 -0.37 2.01
N ILE A 190 3.14 -0.66 2.03
CA ILE A 190 2.58 -1.81 2.77
C ILE A 190 2.19 -2.87 1.73
N ILE A 191 2.83 -4.04 1.80
CA ILE A 191 2.69 -5.10 0.80
C ILE A 191 2.12 -6.33 1.50
N PHE A 192 0.87 -6.65 1.18
CA PHE A 192 0.18 -7.84 1.67
C PHE A 192 0.44 -9.03 0.74
N ILE A 193 0.72 -10.20 1.31
CA ILE A 193 0.92 -11.46 0.58
C ILE A 193 0.11 -12.53 1.32
N THR A 194 -1.01 -12.95 0.74
CA THR A 194 -2.00 -13.81 1.40
C THR A 194 -2.88 -14.51 0.37
N ASP A 195 -3.33 -15.73 0.68
CA ASP A 195 -4.24 -16.51 -0.14
C ASP A 195 -5.70 -16.47 0.34
N GLU A 196 -6.01 -15.82 1.48
CA GLU A 196 -7.38 -15.52 1.91
C GLU A 196 -7.70 -14.01 1.97
N ASP A 197 -8.97 -13.68 2.25
CA ASP A 197 -9.40 -12.29 2.45
C ASP A 197 -9.22 -11.86 3.91
N ASP A 198 -9.29 -10.55 4.17
CA ASP A 198 -9.14 -9.98 5.51
C ASP A 198 -10.19 -10.50 6.50
N CYS A 199 -9.70 -11.16 7.56
CA CYS A 199 -10.50 -11.56 8.73
C CYS A 199 -10.32 -10.63 9.94
N SER A 200 -9.88 -9.38 9.77
CA SER A 200 -9.66 -8.47 10.91
C SER A 200 -10.91 -8.27 11.75
N MET A 201 -10.90 -8.81 12.97
CA MET A 201 -12.06 -8.86 13.85
C MET A 201 -12.06 -7.72 14.88
N THR A 202 -13.24 -7.20 15.20
CA THR A 202 -13.49 -6.40 16.41
C THR A 202 -13.88 -7.26 17.61
N ASP A 203 -14.40 -8.46 17.36
CA ASP A 203 -14.89 -9.38 18.38
C ASP A 203 -14.39 -10.80 18.09
N ALA A 204 -13.51 -11.32 18.96
CA ALA A 204 -12.99 -12.68 18.90
C ALA A 204 -14.08 -13.75 19.08
N GLY A 205 -15.30 -13.36 19.47
CA GLY A 205 -16.50 -14.18 19.44
C GLY A 205 -16.75 -14.85 18.09
N LEU A 206 -16.28 -14.27 16.98
CA LEU A 206 -16.37 -14.87 15.66
C LEU A 206 -15.53 -16.15 15.52
N MET A 207 -14.52 -16.35 16.38
CA MET A 207 -13.72 -17.58 16.46
C MET A 207 -14.28 -18.59 17.46
N GLU A 208 -15.29 -18.25 18.26
CA GLU A 208 -15.78 -19.16 19.30
C GLU A 208 -16.27 -20.48 18.68
N PRO A 209 -15.94 -21.63 19.27
CA PRO A 209 -16.40 -22.91 18.77
C PRO A 209 -17.92 -22.92 18.79
N ALA A 210 -18.54 -23.10 17.62
CA ALA A 210 -19.99 -23.24 17.56
C ALA A 210 -20.34 -24.72 17.77
N GLU A 211 -21.37 -24.99 18.59
CA GLU A 211 -21.97 -26.32 18.70
C GLU A 211 -22.82 -26.61 17.45
N CYS A 212 -22.16 -26.73 16.30
CA CYS A 212 -22.83 -27.06 15.04
C CYS A 212 -23.16 -28.56 15.08
N SER A 213 -24.45 -28.88 14.90
CA SER A 213 -24.85 -30.28 14.76
C SER A 213 -24.31 -30.86 13.46
N GLU A 214 -24.08 -32.18 13.44
CA GLU A 214 -23.72 -32.96 12.26
C GLU A 214 -24.91 -33.84 11.84
N PRO A 215 -25.49 -33.68 10.63
CA PRO A 215 -25.08 -32.78 9.54
C PRO A 215 -25.32 -31.30 9.86
N PHE A 216 -24.59 -30.41 9.18
CA PHE A 216 -24.66 -28.97 9.39
C PHE A 216 -26.11 -28.45 9.36
N ASP A 217 -26.54 -27.81 10.45
CA ASP A 217 -27.81 -27.11 10.55
C ASP A 217 -27.57 -25.66 10.92
N SER A 218 -27.91 -24.75 10.01
CA SER A 218 -27.81 -23.30 10.23
C SER A 218 -28.60 -22.82 11.45
N GLY A 219 -29.65 -23.53 11.87
CA GLY A 219 -30.47 -23.19 13.04
C GLY A 219 -29.79 -23.47 14.38
N SER A 220 -28.87 -24.44 14.44
CA SER A 220 -28.08 -24.77 15.64
C SER A 220 -26.72 -24.06 15.67
N CYS A 221 -26.31 -23.44 14.56
CA CYS A 221 -24.98 -22.91 14.32
C CYS A 221 -25.05 -21.42 13.88
N PRO A 222 -25.30 -20.47 14.81
CA PRO A 222 -25.54 -19.06 14.48
C PRO A 222 -24.36 -18.38 13.78
N LEU A 223 -23.12 -18.76 14.11
CA LEU A 223 -21.90 -18.24 13.49
C LEU A 223 -21.44 -19.05 12.27
N GLY A 224 -22.13 -20.13 11.90
CA GLY A 224 -21.70 -20.98 10.79
C GLY A 224 -20.51 -21.88 11.16
N PRO A 225 -19.98 -22.65 10.19
CA PRO A 225 -18.85 -23.55 10.44
C PRO A 225 -17.66 -22.78 11.01
N LEU A 226 -16.89 -23.42 11.87
CA LEU A 226 -15.68 -22.82 12.43
C LEU A 226 -14.56 -22.85 11.36
N SER A 227 -14.59 -21.86 10.47
CA SER A 227 -13.62 -21.66 9.39
C SER A 227 -13.56 -20.20 8.97
N SER A 228 -12.57 -19.86 8.14
CA SER A 228 -12.41 -18.55 7.50
C SER A 228 -13.66 -18.12 6.68
N PHE A 229 -14.55 -19.06 6.34
CA PHE A 229 -15.86 -18.73 5.76
C PHE A 229 -16.66 -17.72 6.60
N ARG A 230 -16.47 -17.69 7.93
CA ARG A 230 -17.08 -16.69 8.81
C ARG A 230 -16.64 -15.26 8.46
N CYS A 231 -15.38 -15.09 8.08
CA CYS A 231 -14.83 -13.79 7.69
C CYS A 231 -15.55 -13.26 6.44
N PHE A 232 -15.80 -14.13 5.46
CA PHE A 232 -16.62 -13.81 4.31
C PHE A 232 -18.08 -13.53 4.70
N GLU A 233 -18.72 -14.44 5.44
CA GLU A 233 -20.13 -14.32 5.81
C GLU A 233 -20.45 -13.01 6.56
N PHE A 234 -19.57 -12.63 7.49
CA PHE A 234 -19.81 -11.47 8.36
C PHE A 234 -19.07 -10.22 7.92
N GLY A 235 -18.15 -10.31 6.94
CA GLY A 235 -17.35 -9.19 6.46
C GLY A 235 -17.74 -8.68 5.08
N VAL A 236 -18.54 -9.45 4.33
CA VAL A 236 -18.94 -9.18 2.95
C VAL A 236 -20.46 -9.25 2.83
N GLU A 237 -21.02 -8.38 2.00
CA GLU A 237 -22.38 -8.48 1.49
C GLU A 237 -22.36 -8.68 -0.02
N CYS A 238 -23.28 -9.50 -0.53
CA CYS A 238 -23.46 -9.75 -1.96
C CYS A 238 -24.95 -9.61 -2.28
N ASP A 239 -25.32 -9.59 -3.57
CA ASP A 239 -26.72 -9.51 -4.01
C ASP A 239 -27.61 -10.61 -3.40
N GLN A 240 -27.03 -11.77 -3.14
CA GLN A 240 -27.69 -12.89 -2.51
C GLN A 240 -27.69 -12.70 -0.99
N GLY A 241 -28.83 -12.33 -0.42
CA GLY A 241 -28.96 -12.04 1.02
C GLY A 241 -28.74 -13.21 1.99
N ASN A 242 -28.51 -14.44 1.49
CA ASN A 242 -28.05 -15.56 2.33
C ASN A 242 -26.75 -16.12 1.72
N LEU A 243 -25.63 -15.83 2.38
CA LEU A 243 -24.30 -16.25 1.93
C LEU A 243 -24.01 -17.73 2.18
N ARG A 244 -24.71 -18.38 3.12
CA ARG A 244 -24.54 -19.82 3.40
C ARG A 244 -25.15 -20.74 2.34
N SER A 245 -26.03 -20.22 1.47
CA SER A 245 -26.63 -21.05 0.42
C SER A 245 -25.60 -21.33 -0.68
N PRO A 246 -25.45 -22.59 -1.14
CA PRO A 246 -24.55 -22.89 -2.24
C PRO A 246 -24.94 -22.16 -3.52
N GLY A 247 -23.93 -21.80 -4.30
CA GLY A 247 -24.07 -21.12 -5.59
C GLY A 247 -23.27 -19.83 -5.66
N VAL A 248 -23.37 -19.20 -6.82
CA VAL A 248 -22.67 -17.95 -7.15
C VAL A 248 -23.22 -16.80 -6.31
N LYS A 249 -22.31 -15.97 -5.80
CA LYS A 249 -22.54 -14.73 -5.09
C LYS A 249 -21.95 -13.58 -5.92
N SER A 250 -22.80 -12.69 -6.39
CA SER A 250 -22.43 -11.60 -7.30
C SER A 250 -22.41 -10.26 -6.58
N ASP A 251 -21.69 -9.29 -7.14
CA ASP A 251 -21.58 -7.92 -6.63
C ASP A 251 -21.18 -7.87 -5.15
N CYS A 252 -20.29 -8.78 -4.76
CA CYS A 252 -19.77 -8.90 -3.40
C CYS A 252 -18.86 -7.72 -3.05
N LYS A 253 -19.08 -7.13 -1.88
CA LYS A 253 -18.31 -6.00 -1.35
C LYS A 253 -18.31 -6.02 0.18
N PRO A 254 -17.40 -5.31 0.85
CA PRO A 254 -17.38 -5.25 2.31
C PRO A 254 -18.67 -4.66 2.86
N THR A 255 -19.13 -5.16 4.00
CA THR A 255 -20.23 -4.56 4.75
C THR A 255 -19.69 -3.70 5.89
N ASP A 256 -20.25 -2.49 6.05
CA ASP A 256 -19.98 -1.59 7.18
C ASP A 256 -20.82 -1.92 8.43
N ASP A 257 -21.85 -2.76 8.27
CA ASP A 257 -22.82 -3.11 9.33
C ASP A 257 -22.41 -4.36 10.14
N SER A 258 -21.19 -4.86 9.92
CA SER A 258 -20.70 -6.04 10.64
C SER A 258 -20.50 -5.75 12.13
N PRO A 259 -21.06 -6.58 13.04
CA PRO A 259 -20.74 -6.49 14.46
C PRO A 259 -19.41 -7.20 14.82
N TYR A 260 -18.82 -7.95 13.88
CA TYR A 260 -17.65 -8.79 14.13
C TYR A 260 -16.38 -8.31 13.46
N MET A 261 -16.50 -7.59 12.34
CA MET A 261 -15.38 -7.23 11.47
C MET A 261 -15.00 -5.76 11.62
N GLN A 262 -13.70 -5.47 11.55
CA GLN A 262 -13.17 -4.10 11.55
C GLN A 262 -13.73 -3.30 10.38
N ARG A 263 -14.02 -2.02 10.62
CA ARG A 263 -14.34 -1.08 9.54
C ARG A 263 -13.05 -0.68 8.82
N LEU A 264 -13.09 -0.69 7.49
CA LEU A 264 -11.90 -0.42 6.67
C LEU A 264 -11.42 1.03 6.83
N ASP A 265 -12.33 1.98 7.04
CA ASP A 265 -12.01 3.39 7.29
C ASP A 265 -11.24 3.60 8.60
N ALA A 266 -11.50 2.80 9.63
CA ALA A 266 -10.79 2.84 10.89
C ALA A 266 -9.33 2.41 10.72
N VAL A 267 -9.08 1.32 10.00
CA VAL A 267 -7.71 0.85 9.71
C VAL A 267 -6.98 1.85 8.80
N ALA A 268 -7.63 2.32 7.73
CA ALA A 268 -7.04 3.31 6.83
C ALA A 268 -6.74 4.62 7.56
N GLY A 269 -7.59 5.01 8.52
CA GLY A 269 -7.37 6.15 9.40
C GLY A 269 -6.09 6.03 10.24
N ALA A 270 -5.76 4.84 10.73
CA ALA A 270 -4.51 4.61 11.47
C ALA A 270 -3.27 4.81 10.59
N VAL A 271 -3.29 4.31 9.35
CA VAL A 271 -2.19 4.51 8.39
C VAL A 271 -2.05 6.00 8.03
N ARG A 272 -3.15 6.70 7.77
CA ARG A 272 -3.16 8.14 7.46
C ARG A 272 -2.76 9.03 8.65
N ALA A 273 -2.83 8.51 9.87
CA ALA A 273 -2.42 9.25 11.06
C ALA A 273 -0.88 9.36 11.19
N ILE A 274 -0.15 8.41 10.59
CA ILE A 274 1.32 8.40 10.65
C ILE A 274 1.99 8.93 9.37
N LYS A 275 1.22 9.08 8.29
CA LYS A 275 1.76 9.39 6.96
C LYS A 275 0.73 10.13 6.11
N ASP A 276 1.20 11.13 5.35
CA ASP A 276 0.40 11.75 4.29
C ASP A 276 -0.08 10.68 3.29
N PRO A 277 -1.37 10.64 2.89
CA PRO A 277 -1.87 9.68 1.91
C PRO A 277 -1.06 9.60 0.59
N GLU A 278 -0.48 10.70 0.13
CA GLU A 278 0.38 10.72 -1.08
C GLU A 278 1.73 10.02 -0.86
N ARG A 279 2.12 9.82 0.41
CA ARG A 279 3.34 9.13 0.85
C ARG A 279 3.08 7.72 1.38
N VAL A 280 1.89 7.19 1.14
CA VAL A 280 1.52 5.79 1.41
C VAL A 280 1.24 5.09 0.09
N PHE A 281 1.88 3.96 -0.15
CA PHE A 281 1.55 3.02 -1.21
C PHE A 281 1.09 1.71 -0.57
N VAL A 282 -0.06 1.18 -0.98
CA VAL A 282 -0.57 -0.10 -0.46
C VAL A 282 -0.72 -1.09 -1.61
N ALA A 283 -0.18 -2.29 -1.46
CA ALA A 283 -0.30 -3.31 -2.48
C ALA A 283 -0.68 -4.66 -1.88
N ALA A 284 -1.42 -5.47 -2.63
CA ALA A 284 -1.63 -6.87 -2.29
C ALA A 284 -1.26 -7.79 -3.45
N ILE A 285 -0.58 -8.87 -3.12
CA ILE A 285 -0.46 -10.07 -3.93
C ILE A 285 -1.42 -11.09 -3.31
N ALA A 286 -2.60 -11.21 -3.89
CA ALA A 286 -3.71 -11.97 -3.33
C ALA A 286 -4.52 -12.67 -4.43
N GLY A 287 -5.61 -13.35 -4.06
CA GLY A 287 -6.50 -13.96 -5.05
C GLY A 287 -7.18 -12.94 -5.98
N THR A 288 -7.89 -13.44 -6.98
CA THR A 288 -8.56 -12.60 -7.98
C THR A 288 -9.93 -12.11 -7.51
N LEU A 289 -10.33 -10.92 -7.97
CA LEU A 289 -11.71 -10.43 -7.79
C LEU A 289 -12.64 -11.09 -8.82
N GLY A 290 -13.87 -11.34 -8.40
CA GLY A 290 -14.92 -11.92 -9.22
C GLY A 290 -16.13 -12.28 -8.37
N ASP A 291 -17.08 -13.00 -8.97
CA ASP A 291 -18.18 -13.59 -8.21
C ASP A 291 -17.65 -14.68 -7.29
N ALA A 292 -18.11 -14.71 -6.04
CA ALA A 292 -17.76 -15.78 -5.11
C ALA A 292 -18.59 -17.02 -5.42
N LEU A 293 -18.00 -18.20 -5.31
CA LEU A 293 -18.74 -19.46 -5.38
C LEU A 293 -18.77 -20.09 -3.99
N VAL A 294 -19.97 -20.27 -3.45
CA VAL A 294 -20.17 -20.98 -2.19
C VAL A 294 -20.53 -22.44 -2.51
N GLU A 295 -19.78 -23.37 -1.93
CA GLU A 295 -19.99 -24.82 -2.09
C GLU A 295 -20.31 -25.47 -0.74
N LEU A 296 -20.73 -26.74 -0.78
CA LEU A 296 -20.85 -27.58 0.41
C LEU A 296 -19.65 -28.51 0.48
N GLY A 297 -19.07 -28.63 1.67
CA GLY A 297 -17.86 -29.43 1.87
C GLY A 297 -16.78 -28.74 2.70
N GLY A 298 -17.17 -27.75 3.51
CA GLY A 298 -16.27 -27.16 4.50
C GLY A 298 -15.86 -28.15 5.60
N PRO A 299 -15.25 -27.65 6.70
CA PRO A 299 -14.73 -28.53 7.75
C PRO A 299 -15.77 -29.41 8.44
N ALA A 300 -17.03 -28.96 8.48
CA ALA A 300 -18.18 -29.73 8.94
C ALA A 300 -18.91 -30.35 7.75
N LYS A 301 -19.51 -31.53 7.92
CA LYS A 301 -20.14 -32.22 6.80
C LYS A 301 -21.32 -31.40 6.29
N ASP A 302 -21.35 -31.18 4.97
CA ASP A 302 -22.37 -30.38 4.29
C ASP A 302 -22.41 -28.90 4.75
N SER A 303 -21.30 -28.39 5.33
CA SER A 303 -21.19 -26.97 5.70
C SER A 303 -20.74 -26.10 4.52
N PRO A 304 -21.15 -24.82 4.47
CA PRO A 304 -20.73 -23.90 3.43
C PRO A 304 -19.23 -23.62 3.51
N THR A 305 -18.61 -23.43 2.35
CA THR A 305 -17.23 -22.97 2.19
C THR A 305 -17.13 -22.10 0.94
N LEU A 306 -16.15 -21.20 0.90
CA LEU A 306 -15.79 -20.53 -0.33
C LEU A 306 -14.98 -21.50 -1.20
N ALA A 307 -15.32 -21.57 -2.48
CA ALA A 307 -14.43 -22.14 -3.48
C ALA A 307 -13.32 -21.14 -3.81
N PRO A 308 -12.15 -21.61 -4.26
CA PRO A 308 -11.07 -20.73 -4.68
C PRO A 308 -11.48 -19.79 -5.82
N ALA A 309 -11.03 -18.55 -5.76
CA ALA A 309 -11.17 -17.58 -6.83
C ALA A 309 -10.15 -17.81 -7.95
N CYS A 310 -8.96 -18.28 -7.57
CA CYS A 310 -7.93 -18.71 -8.51
C CYS A 310 -7.14 -19.91 -7.97
N SER A 311 -6.47 -20.62 -8.86
CA SER A 311 -5.61 -21.76 -8.54
C SER A 311 -4.54 -21.91 -9.61
N SER A 312 -3.32 -22.20 -9.19
CA SER A 312 -2.18 -22.57 -10.02
C SER A 312 -1.33 -23.62 -9.31
N ASP A 313 -0.20 -24.00 -9.91
CA ASP A 313 0.80 -24.85 -9.24
C ASP A 313 1.51 -24.11 -8.10
N ALA A 314 1.43 -22.78 -8.05
CA ALA A 314 2.06 -21.95 -7.04
C ALA A 314 1.16 -21.69 -5.82
N GLY A 315 -0.14 -22.01 -5.91
CA GLY A 315 -1.09 -21.57 -4.89
C GLY A 315 -2.57 -21.73 -5.22
N VAL A 316 -3.41 -21.61 -4.21
CA VAL A 316 -4.87 -21.56 -4.32
C VAL A 316 -5.36 -20.42 -3.44
N ALA A 317 -6.11 -19.46 -3.99
CA ALA A 317 -6.52 -18.29 -3.21
C ALA A 317 -8.01 -17.96 -3.34
N ALA A 318 -8.58 -17.41 -2.27
CA ALA A 318 -9.92 -16.85 -2.21
C ALA A 318 -9.96 -15.40 -2.76
N SER A 319 -11.16 -14.89 -3.04
CA SER A 319 -11.32 -13.50 -3.50
C SER A 319 -11.09 -12.49 -2.37
N PRO A 320 -10.22 -11.48 -2.55
CA PRO A 320 -9.84 -10.53 -1.50
C PRO A 320 -10.79 -9.31 -1.45
N TYR A 321 -12.09 -9.49 -1.23
CA TYR A 321 -13.08 -8.41 -1.30
C TYR A 321 -12.78 -7.25 -0.33
N ARG A 322 -12.46 -7.57 0.92
CA ARG A 322 -12.16 -6.60 1.96
C ARG A 322 -10.79 -6.00 1.78
N LEU A 323 -9.79 -6.82 1.50
CA LEU A 323 -8.44 -6.34 1.27
C LEU A 323 -8.37 -5.43 0.04
N ALA A 324 -8.96 -5.81 -1.09
CA ALA A 324 -9.00 -4.97 -2.30
C ALA A 324 -9.76 -3.64 -2.08
N SER A 325 -10.84 -3.67 -1.30
CA SER A 325 -11.58 -2.45 -0.94
C SER A 325 -10.78 -1.54 0.00
N PHE A 326 -9.98 -2.11 0.90
CA PHE A 326 -9.06 -1.35 1.73
C PHE A 326 -7.98 -0.67 0.90
N LEU A 327 -7.38 -1.38 -0.07
CA LEU A 327 -6.44 -0.78 -1.01
C LEU A 327 -7.08 0.45 -1.67
N GLY A 328 -8.33 0.31 -2.13
CA GLY A 328 -9.23 1.33 -2.70
C GLY A 328 -9.36 2.65 -1.93
N LEU A 329 -8.93 2.69 -0.67
CA LEU A 329 -8.97 3.88 0.18
C LEU A 329 -7.72 4.75 0.01
N PHE A 330 -6.72 4.34 -0.76
CA PHE A 330 -5.48 5.08 -0.93
C PHE A 330 -5.30 5.54 -2.39
N PRO A 331 -4.72 6.72 -2.63
CA PRO A 331 -4.48 7.19 -4.00
C PRO A 331 -3.46 6.32 -4.75
N ASN A 332 -2.57 5.68 -4.00
CA ASN A 332 -1.45 4.90 -4.49
C ASN A 332 -1.63 3.44 -4.08
N GLN A 333 -2.10 2.62 -5.02
CA GLN A 333 -2.48 1.24 -4.74
C GLN A 333 -2.16 0.29 -5.90
N ASP A 334 -1.95 -0.99 -5.60
CA ASP A 334 -1.81 -2.05 -6.61
C ASP A 334 -2.39 -3.39 -6.11
N LEU A 335 -3.03 -4.16 -6.99
CA LEU A 335 -3.54 -5.50 -6.70
C LEU A 335 -3.06 -6.46 -7.77
N ARG A 336 -2.32 -7.49 -7.36
CA ARG A 336 -1.74 -8.50 -8.23
C ARG A 336 -2.18 -9.89 -7.80
N SER A 337 -2.15 -10.82 -8.75
CA SER A 337 -2.54 -12.21 -8.53
C SER A 337 -1.42 -12.96 -7.80
N ILE A 338 -1.78 -13.65 -6.72
CA ILE A 338 -0.92 -14.63 -6.05
C ILE A 338 -0.85 -15.96 -6.81
N CYS A 339 -1.87 -16.23 -7.64
CA CYS A 339 -1.98 -17.46 -8.43
C CYS A 339 -1.22 -17.42 -9.77
N ASP A 340 -0.32 -16.46 -9.98
CA ASP A 340 0.60 -16.52 -11.12
C ASP A 340 1.58 -17.70 -10.96
N ALA A 341 2.38 -18.01 -11.99
CA ALA A 341 3.29 -19.16 -11.93
C ALA A 341 4.38 -19.00 -10.85
N ASP A 342 4.73 -17.75 -10.54
CA ASP A 342 5.57 -17.32 -9.43
C ASP A 342 5.22 -15.85 -9.09
N LEU A 343 5.76 -15.31 -8.00
CA LEU A 343 5.48 -13.94 -7.56
C LEU A 343 6.35 -12.88 -8.28
N GLY A 344 7.23 -13.26 -9.21
CA GLY A 344 8.14 -12.36 -9.91
C GLY A 344 7.44 -11.23 -10.66
N PRO A 345 6.45 -11.50 -11.53
CA PRO A 345 5.68 -10.47 -12.22
C PRO A 345 4.94 -9.52 -11.26
N ALA A 346 4.34 -10.05 -10.19
CA ALA A 346 3.62 -9.27 -9.19
C ALA A 346 4.57 -8.34 -8.42
N LEU A 347 5.67 -8.89 -7.88
CA LEU A 347 6.69 -8.13 -7.17
C LEU A 347 7.35 -7.09 -8.08
N GLY A 348 7.67 -7.44 -9.33
CA GLY A 348 8.26 -6.49 -10.27
C GLY A 348 7.33 -5.32 -10.63
N GLY A 349 6.03 -5.58 -10.79
CA GLY A 349 5.02 -4.55 -10.97
C GLY A 349 4.92 -3.61 -9.76
N ILE A 350 4.84 -4.17 -8.56
CA ILE A 350 4.81 -3.42 -7.30
C ILE A 350 6.10 -2.58 -7.12
N ALA A 351 7.27 -3.16 -7.37
CA ALA A 351 8.55 -2.46 -7.30
C ALA A 351 8.61 -1.28 -8.29
N THR A 352 8.06 -1.45 -9.49
CA THR A 352 7.97 -0.39 -10.51
C THR A 352 7.11 0.76 -10.02
N GLU A 353 5.93 0.47 -9.45
CA GLU A 353 5.03 1.49 -8.89
C GLU A 353 5.65 2.23 -7.69
N ILE A 354 6.38 1.52 -6.83
CA ILE A 354 7.15 2.13 -5.75
C ILE A 354 8.25 3.04 -6.34
N GLY A 355 8.99 2.55 -7.34
CA GLY A 355 10.05 3.30 -8.02
C GLY A 355 9.58 4.64 -8.57
N LEU A 356 8.43 4.66 -9.27
CA LEU A 356 7.80 5.88 -9.79
C LEU A 356 7.49 6.93 -8.70
N ARG A 357 7.37 6.51 -7.43
CA ARG A 357 7.01 7.36 -6.28
C ARG A 357 8.21 7.77 -5.42
N LEU A 358 9.36 7.12 -5.60
CA LEU A 358 10.58 7.46 -4.88
C LEU A 358 11.24 8.74 -5.40
N GLY A 359 10.69 9.34 -6.44
CA GLY A 359 11.19 10.54 -7.08
C GLY A 359 11.77 10.14 -8.41
N ASP A 360 10.96 10.32 -9.44
CA ASP A 360 11.52 10.67 -10.73
C ASP A 360 11.75 12.19 -10.72
N GLU A 361 12.89 12.66 -11.23
CA GLU A 361 13.12 14.10 -11.40
C GLU A 361 12.14 14.71 -12.42
N CYS A 362 11.46 13.82 -13.15
CA CYS A 362 10.57 14.09 -14.26
C CYS A 362 9.25 14.72 -13.83
N VAL A 363 8.82 15.73 -14.59
CA VAL A 363 7.53 16.39 -14.37
C VAL A 363 6.42 15.51 -14.96
N PRO A 364 5.42 15.07 -14.17
CA PRO A 364 4.32 14.27 -14.69
C PRO A 364 3.42 15.08 -15.63
N GLY A 365 2.80 14.38 -16.59
CA GLY A 365 1.82 14.94 -17.54
C GLY A 365 2.40 15.27 -18.92
N SER A 366 1.70 16.09 -19.70
CA SER A 366 2.17 16.62 -20.99
C SER A 366 2.08 18.14 -20.97
N ILE A 367 3.21 18.80 -20.73
CA ILE A 367 3.30 20.26 -20.74
C ILE A 367 3.42 20.73 -22.18
N GLU A 368 2.50 21.57 -22.66
CA GLU A 368 2.71 22.28 -23.93
C GLU A 368 3.84 23.29 -23.77
N LEU A 369 4.94 23.07 -24.48
CA LEU A 369 5.97 24.07 -24.70
C LEU A 369 5.38 25.19 -25.57
N SER A 370 5.26 26.40 -25.03
CA SER A 370 4.77 27.56 -25.79
C SER A 370 5.66 27.83 -27.02
N PRO A 371 5.10 27.89 -28.25
CA PRO A 371 5.87 28.23 -29.45
C PRO A 371 6.44 29.65 -29.45
N GLU A 372 5.96 30.51 -28.55
CA GLU A 372 6.19 31.96 -28.56
C GLU A 372 7.35 32.40 -27.64
N GLN A 373 7.89 31.50 -26.81
CA GLN A 373 9.09 31.74 -26.00
C GLN A 373 10.01 30.50 -26.06
N PRO A 374 11.26 30.62 -26.58
CA PRO A 374 12.21 29.51 -26.54
C PRO A 374 12.72 29.32 -25.11
N GLY A 375 12.00 28.50 -24.33
CA GLY A 375 12.31 28.09 -22.96
C GLY A 375 11.29 27.08 -22.46
N ILE A 376 11.71 26.16 -21.58
CA ILE A 376 10.81 25.18 -20.97
C ILE A 376 9.94 25.92 -19.94
N GLU A 377 8.70 26.25 -20.29
CA GLU A 377 7.76 26.95 -19.40
C GLU A 377 6.99 25.95 -18.54
N VAL A 378 7.62 25.49 -17.45
CA VAL A 378 6.93 24.73 -16.39
C VAL A 378 6.50 25.66 -15.26
N ASP A 379 5.27 25.51 -14.81
CA ASP A 379 4.73 26.19 -13.62
C ASP A 379 4.77 25.22 -12.42
N CYS A 380 5.87 25.28 -11.66
CA CYS A 380 6.06 24.46 -10.46
C CYS A 380 6.24 25.32 -9.21
N SER A 381 5.62 24.89 -8.12
CA SER A 381 6.00 25.28 -6.76
C SER A 381 6.97 24.24 -6.21
N VAL A 382 8.23 24.63 -6.03
CA VAL A 382 9.30 23.75 -5.56
C VAL A 382 9.67 24.13 -4.12
N LEU A 383 9.70 23.14 -3.24
CA LEU A 383 9.80 23.33 -1.78
C LEU A 383 10.91 22.44 -1.23
N ASP A 384 11.86 23.02 -0.50
CA ASP A 384 12.72 22.25 0.42
C ASP A 384 11.92 21.92 1.67
N VAL A 385 11.70 20.63 1.94
CA VAL A 385 11.13 20.13 3.18
C VAL A 385 12.25 19.56 4.04
N THR A 386 12.46 20.17 5.20
CA THR A 386 13.43 19.68 6.20
C THR A 386 12.71 19.08 7.38
N PHE A 387 13.19 17.92 7.84
CA PHE A 387 12.70 17.28 9.04
C PHE A 387 13.75 17.34 10.15
N ASP A 388 13.37 17.87 11.31
CA ASP A 388 14.26 18.02 12.48
C ASP A 388 14.12 16.88 13.50
N GLY A 389 13.31 15.87 13.20
CA GLY A 389 12.96 14.77 14.11
C GLY A 389 11.57 14.92 14.74
N GLU A 390 11.03 16.14 14.81
CA GLU A 390 9.72 16.40 15.42
C GLU A 390 8.73 16.99 14.40
N SER A 391 9.18 17.94 13.58
CA SER A 391 8.34 18.70 12.67
C SER A 391 8.97 18.86 11.28
N GLU A 392 8.10 19.00 10.26
CA GLU A 392 8.52 19.38 8.92
C GLU A 392 8.51 20.91 8.80
N SER A 393 9.53 21.48 8.16
CA SER A 393 9.55 22.88 7.77
C SER A 393 9.80 23.00 6.26
N GLU A 394 8.93 23.77 5.60
CA GLU A 394 8.94 23.95 4.15
C GLU A 394 9.56 25.31 3.78
N THR A 395 10.47 25.33 2.81
CA THR A 395 11.09 26.54 2.27
C THR A 395 10.90 26.56 0.76
N LEU A 396 10.21 27.57 0.24
CA LEU A 396 10.02 27.72 -1.21
C LEU A 396 11.36 28.01 -1.90
N LEU A 397 11.70 27.21 -2.92
CA LEU A 397 12.86 27.45 -3.76
C LEU A 397 12.49 28.35 -4.95
N PRO A 398 13.24 29.44 -5.18
CA PRO A 398 13.04 30.30 -6.34
C PRO A 398 13.50 29.59 -7.63
N ARG A 399 12.94 30.00 -8.77
CA ARG A 399 13.50 29.60 -10.08
C ARG A 399 14.86 30.27 -10.29
N CYS A 400 15.80 29.55 -10.90
CA CYS A 400 17.16 30.04 -11.14
C CYS A 400 17.16 31.31 -12.01
N ASP A 401 17.87 32.34 -11.55
CA ASP A 401 17.97 33.63 -12.24
C ASP A 401 18.90 33.61 -13.46
N ALA A 402 19.71 32.55 -13.60
CA ALA A 402 20.55 32.27 -14.76
C ALA A 402 20.21 30.90 -15.40
N PRO A 403 19.02 30.71 -16.01
CA PRO A 403 18.51 29.39 -16.43
C PRO A 403 19.32 28.69 -17.54
N GLN A 404 20.22 29.40 -18.22
CA GLN A 404 21.11 28.81 -19.23
C GLN A 404 22.41 28.25 -18.63
N VAL A 405 22.74 28.67 -17.41
CA VAL A 405 23.90 28.18 -16.64
C VAL A 405 23.48 28.14 -15.16
N PRO A 406 22.50 27.29 -14.78
CA PRO A 406 21.79 27.45 -13.52
C PRO A 406 22.68 27.35 -12.28
N ALA A 407 23.74 26.54 -12.35
CA ALA A 407 24.76 26.42 -11.30
C ALA A 407 25.51 27.74 -10.99
N SER A 408 25.45 28.74 -11.88
CA SER A 408 26.03 30.07 -11.67
C SER A 408 25.00 31.14 -11.28
N SER A 409 23.77 30.74 -10.94
CA SER A 409 22.71 31.67 -10.54
C SER A 409 23.09 32.43 -9.26
N GLY A 410 22.68 33.69 -9.16
CA GLY A 410 22.92 34.53 -7.99
C GLY A 410 21.98 34.23 -6.82
N ASN A 411 20.90 33.49 -7.09
CA ASN A 411 19.83 33.17 -6.16
C ASN A 411 19.79 31.70 -5.71
N LEU A 412 20.94 31.02 -5.66
CA LEU A 412 21.05 29.67 -5.10
C LEU A 412 20.68 29.64 -3.60
N PRO A 413 19.99 28.60 -3.08
CA PRO A 413 19.48 27.45 -3.84
C PRO A 413 18.29 27.83 -4.71
N CYS A 414 18.25 27.31 -5.93
CA CYS A 414 17.19 27.58 -6.92
C CYS A 414 16.86 26.34 -7.74
N TRP A 415 15.75 26.35 -8.47
CA TRP A 415 15.37 25.26 -9.37
C TRP A 415 15.30 25.70 -10.85
N ASN A 416 15.53 24.76 -11.75
CA ASN A 416 15.42 24.98 -13.20
C ASN A 416 14.88 23.72 -13.90
N PRO A 417 13.91 23.84 -14.82
CA PRO A 417 13.49 22.71 -15.64
C PRO A 417 14.49 22.46 -16.78
N GLU A 418 14.79 21.19 -17.05
CA GLU A 418 15.78 20.75 -18.04
C GLU A 418 15.27 19.59 -18.88
N ILE A 419 15.71 19.50 -20.14
CA ILE A 419 15.33 18.37 -20.99
C ILE A 419 16.12 17.14 -20.54
N GLU A 420 15.41 16.11 -20.11
CA GLU A 420 16.00 14.84 -19.68
C GLU A 420 15.37 13.70 -20.50
N PRO A 421 16.10 13.13 -21.47
CA PRO A 421 15.58 12.07 -22.34
C PRO A 421 15.17 10.79 -21.61
N GLU A 422 15.58 10.61 -20.36
CA GLU A 422 15.16 9.49 -19.52
C GLU A 422 13.70 9.66 -19.04
N CYS A 423 13.15 10.87 -19.06
CA CYS A 423 11.78 11.18 -18.65
C CYS A 423 10.68 10.85 -19.68
N GLN A 424 10.94 9.98 -20.65
CA GLN A 424 10.03 9.66 -21.77
C GLN A 424 8.65 9.12 -21.36
N SER A 425 8.51 8.57 -20.14
CA SER A 425 7.23 8.13 -19.58
C SER A 425 6.35 9.28 -19.04
N HIS A 426 6.90 10.49 -18.96
CA HIS A 426 6.27 11.69 -18.39
C HIS A 426 6.30 12.83 -19.42
N THR A 427 6.89 13.97 -19.06
CA THR A 427 7.41 14.96 -20.01
C THR A 427 8.90 14.73 -20.16
N ASP A 428 9.54 14.96 -21.32
CA ASP A 428 11.01 14.94 -21.46
C ASP A 428 11.71 16.03 -20.60
N ILE A 429 11.15 16.43 -19.45
CA ILE A 429 11.53 17.54 -18.59
C ILE A 429 11.74 17.04 -17.16
N ALA A 430 12.91 17.32 -16.60
CA ALA A 430 13.24 17.14 -15.19
C ALA A 430 13.30 18.49 -14.44
N ILE A 431 12.90 18.53 -13.17
CA ILE A 431 13.14 19.67 -12.26
C ILE A 431 14.47 19.47 -11.55
N ARG A 432 15.48 20.26 -11.95
CA ARG A 432 16.81 20.24 -11.34
C ARG A 432 16.93 21.31 -10.27
N ILE A 433 17.52 20.96 -9.13
CA ILE A 433 17.83 21.92 -8.07
C ILE A 433 19.32 22.23 -8.11
N TYR A 434 19.64 23.49 -7.95
CA TYR A 434 21.00 24.00 -7.92
C TYR A 434 21.26 24.61 -6.56
N ARG A 435 22.30 24.13 -5.89
CA ARG A 435 22.70 24.56 -4.55
C ARG A 435 24.14 25.08 -4.55
N PRO A 436 24.54 25.94 -3.61
CA PRO A 436 25.94 26.32 -3.45
C PRO A 436 26.81 25.10 -3.14
N ASP A 437 28.06 25.05 -3.61
CA ASP A 437 29.01 23.94 -3.39
C ASP A 437 29.22 23.58 -1.90
N SER A 438 28.83 24.46 -0.97
CA SER A 438 28.92 24.23 0.49
C SER A 438 27.64 23.67 1.13
N ASP A 439 26.56 23.44 0.37
CA ASP A 439 25.22 23.10 0.87
C ASP A 439 24.76 21.74 0.33
N GLU A 440 25.55 20.71 0.65
CA GLU A 440 25.09 19.33 0.49
C GLU A 440 23.90 19.11 1.43
N PRO A 441 22.70 18.79 0.91
CA PRO A 441 21.52 18.66 1.74
C PRO A 441 21.71 17.51 2.73
N PRO A 442 21.42 17.70 4.04
CA PRO A 442 21.43 16.59 4.98
C PRO A 442 20.40 15.54 4.54
N SER A 443 20.58 14.27 4.93
CA SER A 443 19.65 13.17 4.59
C SER A 443 18.21 13.40 5.07
N SER A 444 17.98 14.37 5.95
CA SER A 444 16.66 14.79 6.43
C SER A 444 16.02 15.94 5.64
N ARG A 445 16.67 16.41 4.55
CA ARG A 445 16.14 17.40 3.62
C ARG A 445 15.70 16.69 2.35
N ARG A 446 14.43 16.85 1.98
CA ARG A 446 13.88 16.48 0.67
C ARG A 446 13.44 17.73 -0.07
N THR A 447 13.43 17.69 -1.39
CA THR A 447 12.79 18.74 -2.20
C THR A 447 11.51 18.18 -2.79
N ASP A 448 10.37 18.86 -2.67
CA ASP A 448 9.11 18.49 -3.30
C ASP A 448 8.78 19.51 -4.41
N ALA A 449 8.64 19.09 -5.67
CA ALA A 449 8.10 19.97 -6.74
C ALA A 449 6.65 19.60 -7.07
N ARG A 450 5.75 20.60 -7.01
CA ARG A 450 4.34 20.50 -7.39
C ARG A 450 4.10 21.33 -8.64
N CYS A 451 3.82 20.68 -9.77
CA CYS A 451 3.71 21.33 -11.07
C CYS A 451 2.27 21.34 -11.59
N VAL A 452 1.84 22.41 -12.24
CA VAL A 452 0.49 22.53 -12.80
C VAL A 452 0.46 21.98 -14.22
N ASP A 453 -0.39 20.98 -14.45
CA ASP A 453 -0.74 20.54 -15.81
C ASP A 453 -1.78 21.52 -16.39
N ARG A 454 -1.47 22.12 -17.55
CA ARG A 454 -2.38 23.05 -18.24
C ARG A 454 -3.38 22.35 -19.19
N LEU A 455 -3.44 21.03 -19.19
CA LEU A 455 -4.42 20.30 -19.99
C LEU A 455 -5.80 20.30 -19.34
N GLN A 456 -6.61 21.30 -19.73
CA GLN A 456 -8.04 21.13 -19.99
C GLN A 456 -8.55 22.17 -20.98
#